data_AF-A0A6S7J6F9-F1
#
_entry.id   AF-A0A6S7J6F9-F1
#
_cell.length_a   1.000
_cell.length_b   1.000
_cell.length_c   1.000
_cell.angle_alpha   90.00
_cell.angle_beta   90.00
_cell.angle_gamma   90.00
#
_symmetry.space_group_name_H-M   'P 1'
#
loop_
_entity.id
_entity.type
_entity.pdbx_description
1 polymer ?
#
loop_
_entity_poly.entity_id
_entity_poly.type
_entity_poly.pdbx_seq_one_letter_code
_entity_poly.pdbx_strand_id
1 'polypeptide(L)'
;TAADWARNWNHEEVAQFIESYGSQRANQVDDVILEQQSEQLNNESKELLSLYHKTFDDDKVDLALIFNLLKYICGSDTSGAVLVFLPGYDDIITLKDQLSSSKEFGNTRMFHICCLHSAMQPSEQKKAFRKMSEGTRKIILSTNIAETSVTIDDVVYVIDSAKVKEKSFDALSSVSALETVWISKASAVQRHGRAGRCSPGVCYHLCSRVRYDSLQDFQIPELLRFPLQELCLHTKLLAGPTTSIADFLSRAPEPPPYLVLRNAVETLKAMDALDQWEDLTDLGRLLAELPVEPRLGKMILFSIVLKCLDPVVVLACAMAYKDPFILPIDSADKHSLAQLKKRLVGQSYSDQLVVLKIFRGWQKAHGDGWDKNYCKKNFLSPGTMEMMAGMRSLILGQLKTMGFVRQRGSSDMRDLNTNSGNWAIVKAALCAGLYPNLVYVDRKANKLATKKEKKIRLHHSTTLFTTAESKKSLAKSHAAAIEKLPAEWLFYEEMSRAAYFVHVKSCSLVSPLTVALFSGPCLSSDKIDARPEATHGNRAVTYEGVLSESSDSESESPGNEESVKNTVLMKIHDFVQFNEKPELVLLVQYLRHKLQALVVRRLKSPSRPLSQVDETVLRTIVNVLTIQEEAL
;
A
#
# COMPACT_ATOMS: atom_id res chain seq x y z
N THR A 1 -7.94 21.60 -25.03
CA THR A 1 -7.93 20.93 -23.70
C THR A 1 -7.07 21.74 -22.72
N ALA A 2 -7.03 21.38 -21.43
CA ALA A 2 -6.13 22.01 -20.46
C ALA A 2 -4.64 21.83 -20.82
N ALA A 3 -4.29 20.70 -21.47
CA ALA A 3 -2.96 20.46 -22.01
C ALA A 3 -2.65 21.39 -23.20
N ASP A 4 -3.59 21.59 -24.13
CA ASP A 4 -3.41 22.54 -25.24
C ASP A 4 -3.30 23.98 -24.75
N TRP A 5 -4.06 24.33 -23.70
CA TRP A 5 -3.89 25.61 -23.03
C TRP A 5 -2.47 25.73 -22.46
N ALA A 6 -1.98 24.73 -21.73
CA ALA A 6 -0.61 24.76 -21.20
C ALA A 6 0.44 24.91 -22.31
N ARG A 7 0.30 24.20 -23.44
CA ARG A 7 1.19 24.36 -24.60
C ARG A 7 1.12 25.75 -25.22
N ASN A 8 -0.09 26.27 -25.41
CA ASN A 8 -0.30 27.60 -25.99
C ASN A 8 0.31 28.73 -25.16
N TRP A 9 0.56 28.48 -23.87
CA TRP A 9 1.20 29.41 -22.95
C TRP A 9 2.65 29.03 -22.61
N ASN A 10 3.30 28.17 -23.42
CA ASN A 10 4.69 27.70 -23.23
C ASN A 10 4.94 26.98 -21.90
N HIS A 11 3.92 26.38 -21.30
CA HIS A 11 4.02 25.54 -20.11
C HIS A 11 4.12 24.05 -20.49
N GLU A 12 5.19 23.69 -21.22
CA GLU A 12 5.36 22.33 -21.77
C GLU A 12 5.40 21.26 -20.66
N GLU A 13 6.04 21.55 -19.52
CA GLU A 13 6.04 20.63 -18.37
C GLU A 13 4.65 20.41 -17.78
N VAL A 14 3.80 21.44 -17.79
CA VAL A 14 2.42 21.36 -17.30
C VAL A 14 1.55 20.59 -18.29
N ALA A 15 1.74 20.79 -19.60
CA ALA A 15 1.08 19.99 -20.62
C ALA A 15 1.43 18.50 -20.47
N GLN A 16 2.72 18.19 -20.37
CA GLN A 16 3.20 16.82 -20.15
C GLN A 16 2.69 16.23 -18.83
N PHE A 17 2.61 17.03 -17.77
CA PHE A 17 2.02 16.61 -16.49
C PHE A 17 0.54 16.26 -16.64
N ILE A 18 -0.25 17.13 -17.28
CA ILE A 18 -1.69 16.92 -17.50
C ILE A 18 -1.92 15.67 -18.35
N GLU A 19 -1.13 15.47 -19.40
CA GLU A 19 -1.24 14.30 -20.26
C GLU A 19 -0.77 13.01 -19.56
N SER A 20 0.30 13.08 -18.77
CA SER A 20 0.73 11.96 -17.93
C SER A 20 -0.36 11.60 -16.93
N TYR A 21 -1.02 12.59 -16.31
CA TYR A 21 -2.11 12.37 -15.36
C TYR A 21 -3.38 11.82 -16.04
N GLY A 22 -3.71 12.32 -17.23
CA GLY A 22 -4.84 11.84 -18.04
C GLY A 22 -4.64 10.41 -18.52
N SER A 23 -3.44 10.07 -19.00
CA SER A 23 -3.10 8.71 -19.45
C SER A 23 -3.18 7.67 -18.32
N GLN A 24 -2.82 8.05 -17.08
CA GLN A 24 -2.96 7.19 -15.89
C GLN A 24 -4.41 7.01 -15.42
N ARG A 25 -5.33 7.89 -15.84
CA ARG A 25 -6.76 7.87 -15.48
C ARG A 25 -7.69 7.56 -16.65
N ALA A 26 -7.17 7.01 -17.75
CA ALA A 26 -7.88 6.75 -19.00
C ALA A 26 -9.12 5.83 -18.91
N ASN A 27 -9.47 5.32 -17.72
CA ASN A 27 -10.71 4.57 -17.47
C ASN A 27 -11.97 5.46 -17.31
N GLN A 28 -11.82 6.79 -17.23
CA GLN A 28 -12.97 7.70 -17.34
C GLN A 28 -13.26 7.93 -18.82
N VAL A 29 -14.25 7.21 -19.35
CA VAL A 29 -14.78 7.47 -20.69
C VAL A 29 -15.35 8.89 -20.71
N ASP A 30 -14.90 9.73 -21.64
CA ASP A 30 -15.44 11.07 -21.84
C ASP A 30 -16.96 11.00 -22.07
N ASP A 31 -17.74 11.80 -21.33
CA ASP A 31 -19.19 11.91 -21.50
C ASP A 31 -19.58 12.21 -22.96
N VAL A 32 -18.70 12.90 -23.69
CA VAL A 32 -18.84 13.20 -25.12
C VAL A 32 -18.87 11.93 -25.98
N ILE A 33 -18.06 10.92 -25.66
CA ILE A 33 -18.04 9.63 -26.39
C ILE A 33 -19.34 8.87 -26.14
N LEU A 34 -19.82 8.89 -24.89
CA LEU A 34 -21.08 8.27 -24.51
C LEU A 34 -22.26 8.95 -25.21
N GLU A 35 -22.25 10.28 -25.30
CA GLU A 35 -23.26 11.06 -26.02
C GLU A 35 -23.28 10.71 -27.52
N GLN A 36 -22.13 10.68 -28.19
CA GLN A 36 -22.03 10.31 -29.60
C GLN A 36 -22.51 8.88 -29.88
N GLN A 37 -22.13 7.92 -29.04
CA GLN A 37 -22.56 6.54 -29.20
C GLN A 37 -24.05 6.36 -28.86
N SER A 38 -24.60 7.18 -27.96
CA SER A 38 -26.03 7.17 -27.64
C SER A 38 -26.91 7.53 -28.84
N GLU A 39 -26.37 8.23 -29.85
CA GLU A 39 -27.12 8.56 -31.06
C GLU A 39 -27.55 7.32 -31.86
N GLN A 40 -26.81 6.21 -31.73
CA GLN A 40 -27.05 4.95 -32.44
C GLN A 40 -28.19 4.10 -31.86
N LEU A 41 -28.68 4.44 -30.65
CA LEU A 41 -29.81 3.74 -30.02
C LEU A 41 -31.15 4.14 -30.68
N ASN A 42 -32.17 3.28 -30.59
CA ASN A 42 -33.54 3.69 -30.91
C ASN A 42 -34.10 4.62 -29.81
N ASN A 43 -35.11 5.43 -30.13
CA ASN A 43 -35.63 6.45 -29.20
C ASN A 43 -36.12 5.84 -27.86
N GLU A 44 -36.79 4.69 -27.90
CA GLU A 44 -37.28 3.99 -26.71
C GLU A 44 -36.11 3.55 -25.78
N SER A 45 -35.06 2.94 -26.33
CA SER A 45 -33.88 2.53 -25.53
C SER A 45 -33.14 3.74 -24.97
N LYS A 46 -33.09 4.87 -25.70
CA LYS A 46 -32.53 6.12 -25.18
C LYS A 46 -33.32 6.64 -23.99
N GLU A 47 -34.65 6.65 -24.08
CA GLU A 47 -35.52 7.09 -22.98
C GLU A 47 -35.38 6.20 -21.74
N LEU A 48 -35.39 4.88 -21.91
CA LEU A 48 -35.21 3.93 -20.82
C LEU A 48 -33.82 4.06 -20.17
N LEU A 49 -32.76 4.18 -20.97
CA LEU A 49 -31.41 4.37 -20.46
C LEU A 49 -31.26 5.71 -19.73
N SER A 50 -31.85 6.78 -20.28
CA SER A 50 -31.89 8.09 -19.63
C SER A 50 -32.62 8.04 -18.29
N LEU A 51 -33.76 7.33 -18.23
CA LEU A 51 -34.50 7.14 -16.99
C LEU A 51 -33.67 6.36 -15.96
N TYR A 52 -32.99 5.30 -16.39
CA TYR A 52 -32.11 4.51 -15.51
C TYR A 52 -31.00 5.39 -14.91
N HIS A 53 -30.26 6.14 -15.74
CA HIS A 53 -29.18 7.04 -15.28
C HIS A 53 -29.68 8.19 -14.39
N LYS A 54 -30.96 8.59 -14.48
CA LYS A 54 -31.56 9.55 -13.52
C LYS A 54 -31.82 8.92 -12.15
N THR A 55 -32.02 7.60 -12.10
CA THR A 55 -32.33 6.87 -10.86
C THR A 55 -31.11 6.21 -10.23
N PHE A 56 -30.08 5.91 -11.01
CA PHE A 56 -28.91 5.17 -10.56
C PHE A 56 -27.61 5.79 -11.08
N ASP A 57 -26.61 5.79 -10.21
CA ASP A 57 -25.27 6.30 -10.48
C ASP A 57 -24.43 5.23 -11.19
N ASP A 58 -24.13 5.46 -12.46
CA ASP A 58 -23.43 4.51 -13.34
C ASP A 58 -21.99 4.23 -12.89
N ASP A 59 -21.44 4.90 -11.87
CA ASP A 59 -20.15 4.53 -11.26
C ASP A 59 -20.30 3.43 -10.19
N LYS A 60 -21.51 3.20 -9.67
CA LYS A 60 -21.78 2.20 -8.63
C LYS A 60 -22.30 0.87 -9.19
N VAL A 61 -22.23 -0.19 -8.40
CA VAL A 61 -22.80 -1.49 -8.79
C VAL A 61 -24.26 -1.54 -8.34
N ASP A 62 -25.17 -1.76 -9.28
CA ASP A 62 -26.59 -1.91 -8.96
C ASP A 62 -26.89 -3.32 -8.42
N LEU A 63 -26.68 -3.50 -7.12
CA LEU A 63 -26.95 -4.76 -6.45
C LEU A 63 -28.45 -5.12 -6.47
N ALA A 64 -29.35 -4.13 -6.56
CA ALA A 64 -30.79 -4.36 -6.65
C ALA A 64 -31.18 -4.93 -8.02
N LEU A 65 -30.58 -4.42 -9.10
CA LEU A 65 -30.71 -5.00 -10.43
C LEU A 65 -30.20 -6.44 -10.48
N ILE A 66 -29.01 -6.70 -9.89
CA ILE A 66 -28.47 -8.07 -9.78
C ILE A 66 -29.43 -8.99 -9.02
N PHE A 67 -29.99 -8.54 -7.91
CA PHE A 67 -30.96 -9.31 -7.13
C PHE A 67 -32.22 -9.66 -7.95
N ASN A 68 -32.77 -8.68 -8.68
CA ASN A 68 -33.95 -8.91 -9.53
C ASN A 68 -33.65 -9.82 -10.73
N LEU A 69 -32.46 -9.69 -11.31
CA LEU A 69 -32.00 -10.58 -12.38
C LEU A 69 -31.81 -12.02 -11.88
N LEU A 70 -31.27 -12.19 -10.67
CA LEU A 70 -31.23 -13.51 -10.02
C LEU A 70 -32.63 -14.08 -9.83
N LYS A 71 -33.62 -13.26 -9.47
CA LYS A 71 -35.02 -13.71 -9.32
C LYS A 71 -35.60 -14.17 -10.65
N TYR A 72 -35.32 -13.44 -11.73
CA TYR A 72 -35.69 -13.83 -13.09
C TYR A 72 -35.05 -15.16 -13.51
N ILE A 73 -33.72 -15.29 -13.39
CA ILE A 73 -32.98 -16.50 -13.78
C ILE A 73 -33.43 -17.71 -12.94
N CYS A 74 -33.55 -17.54 -11.63
CA CYS A 74 -33.93 -18.62 -10.72
C CYS A 74 -35.42 -19.00 -10.80
N GLY A 75 -36.27 -18.13 -11.35
CA GLY A 75 -37.68 -18.43 -11.64
C GLY A 75 -37.89 -19.21 -12.95
N SER A 76 -36.85 -19.39 -13.76
CA SER A 76 -36.91 -20.17 -15.00
C SER A 76 -36.61 -21.66 -14.78
N ASP A 77 -37.22 -22.53 -15.59
CA ASP A 77 -37.10 -24.00 -15.51
C ASP A 77 -35.71 -24.56 -15.87
N THR A 78 -34.81 -23.70 -16.36
CA THR A 78 -33.48 -24.10 -16.80
C THR A 78 -32.50 -24.24 -15.64
N SER A 79 -31.85 -25.40 -15.52
CA SER A 79 -30.86 -25.70 -14.47
C SER A 79 -29.49 -25.05 -14.73
N GLY A 80 -28.62 -25.10 -13.72
CA GLY A 80 -27.25 -24.59 -13.80
C GLY A 80 -26.91 -23.59 -12.71
N ALA A 81 -25.61 -23.49 -12.38
CA ALA A 81 -25.12 -22.51 -11.41
C ALA A 81 -25.09 -21.11 -12.01
N VAL A 82 -25.26 -20.11 -11.14
CA VAL A 82 -25.12 -18.70 -11.48
C VAL A 82 -23.81 -18.17 -10.90
N LEU A 83 -22.95 -17.60 -11.74
CA LEU A 83 -21.74 -16.89 -11.34
C LEU A 83 -21.95 -15.39 -11.48
N VAL A 84 -21.78 -14.65 -10.38
CA VAL A 84 -21.96 -13.20 -10.33
C VAL A 84 -20.59 -12.56 -10.14
N PHE A 85 -20.16 -11.73 -11.10
CA PHE A 85 -18.95 -10.92 -10.98
C PHE A 85 -19.27 -9.59 -10.32
N LEU A 86 -18.63 -9.34 -9.18
CA LEU A 86 -18.71 -8.12 -8.39
C LEU A 86 -17.32 -7.50 -8.21
N PRO A 87 -17.18 -6.17 -8.07
CA PRO A 87 -15.87 -5.53 -8.04
C PRO A 87 -15.01 -5.89 -6.84
N GLY A 88 -15.62 -6.05 -5.65
CA GLY A 88 -14.86 -6.28 -4.43
C GLY A 88 -15.61 -7.01 -3.34
N TYR A 89 -14.89 -7.20 -2.23
CA TYR A 89 -15.36 -7.89 -1.04
C TYR A 89 -16.64 -7.29 -0.44
N ASP A 90 -16.74 -5.95 -0.36
CA ASP A 90 -17.91 -5.30 0.24
C ASP A 90 -19.19 -5.58 -0.55
N ASP A 91 -19.13 -5.49 -1.88
CA ASP A 91 -20.25 -5.81 -2.78
C ASP A 91 -20.70 -7.27 -2.63
N ILE A 92 -19.73 -8.19 -2.52
CA ILE A 92 -20.00 -9.63 -2.30
C ILE A 92 -20.76 -9.85 -1.00
N ILE A 93 -20.31 -9.25 0.10
CA ILE A 93 -20.95 -9.43 1.41
C ILE A 93 -22.33 -8.77 1.43
N THR A 94 -22.46 -7.55 0.90
CA THR A 94 -23.76 -6.85 0.84
C THR A 94 -24.78 -7.66 0.06
N LEU A 95 -24.44 -8.18 -1.12
CA LEU A 95 -25.36 -9.00 -1.90
C LEU A 95 -25.63 -10.35 -1.22
N LYS A 96 -24.62 -10.99 -0.62
CA LYS A 96 -24.80 -12.25 0.13
C LYS A 96 -25.81 -12.07 1.26
N ASP A 97 -25.68 -11.00 2.04
CA ASP A 97 -26.55 -10.73 3.18
C ASP A 97 -27.99 -10.41 2.70
N GLN A 98 -28.13 -9.66 1.60
CA GLN A 98 -29.43 -9.41 0.97
C GLN A 98 -30.11 -10.70 0.49
N LEU A 99 -29.39 -11.56 -0.23
CA LEU A 99 -29.91 -12.84 -0.70
C LEU A 99 -30.28 -13.77 0.46
N SER A 100 -29.39 -13.91 1.45
CA SER A 100 -29.60 -14.79 2.60
C SER A 100 -30.79 -14.35 3.48
N SER A 101 -31.05 -13.05 3.56
CA SER A 101 -32.16 -12.48 4.34
C SER A 101 -33.50 -12.44 3.58
N SER A 102 -33.47 -12.69 2.26
CA SER A 102 -34.66 -12.64 1.42
C SER A 102 -35.53 -13.89 1.56
N LYS A 103 -36.83 -13.75 1.30
CA LYS A 103 -37.75 -14.91 1.27
C LYS A 103 -37.48 -15.79 0.06
N GLU A 104 -37.04 -15.20 -1.04
CA GLU A 104 -36.77 -15.87 -2.30
C GLU A 104 -35.54 -16.78 -2.24
N PHE A 105 -34.42 -16.32 -1.65
CA PHE A 105 -33.14 -17.03 -1.68
C PHE A 105 -32.68 -17.56 -0.31
N GLY A 106 -33.35 -17.19 0.78
CA GLY A 106 -32.99 -17.63 2.13
C GLY A 106 -33.21 -19.12 2.40
N ASN A 107 -33.95 -19.84 1.54
CA ASN A 107 -34.15 -21.28 1.67
C ASN A 107 -32.91 -22.07 1.19
N THR A 108 -32.09 -22.50 2.16
CA THR A 108 -30.83 -23.24 1.92
C THR A 108 -30.99 -24.61 1.28
N ARG A 109 -32.22 -25.17 1.24
CA ARG A 109 -32.51 -26.41 0.49
C ARG A 109 -32.59 -26.14 -1.02
N MET A 110 -33.08 -24.96 -1.40
CA MET A 110 -33.27 -24.56 -2.80
C MET A 110 -32.05 -23.82 -3.35
N PHE A 111 -31.36 -23.02 -2.53
CA PHE A 111 -30.26 -22.19 -2.96
C PHE A 111 -29.02 -22.38 -2.09
N HIS A 112 -27.86 -22.48 -2.74
CA HIS A 112 -26.57 -22.49 -2.08
C HIS A 112 -25.75 -21.28 -2.52
N ILE A 113 -25.63 -20.29 -1.63
CA ILE A 113 -24.91 -19.03 -1.88
C ILE A 113 -23.47 -19.18 -1.40
N CYS A 114 -22.51 -19.06 -2.32
CA CYS A 114 -21.08 -19.13 -2.07
C CYS A 114 -20.42 -17.79 -2.36
N CYS A 115 -19.40 -17.44 -1.57
CA CYS A 115 -18.57 -16.28 -1.83
C CYS A 115 -17.16 -16.72 -2.26
N LEU A 116 -16.58 -16.00 -3.23
CA LEU A 116 -15.27 -16.33 -3.77
C LEU A 116 -14.43 -15.06 -3.97
N HIS A 117 -13.46 -14.86 -3.08
CA HIS A 117 -12.52 -13.75 -3.10
C HIS A 117 -11.11 -14.25 -2.71
N SER A 118 -10.06 -13.64 -3.28
CA SER A 118 -8.66 -14.09 -3.10
C SER A 118 -8.18 -14.13 -1.64
N ALA A 119 -8.61 -13.17 -0.83
CA ALA A 119 -8.30 -13.06 0.60
C ALA A 119 -9.25 -13.87 1.54
N MET A 120 -10.17 -14.69 1.02
CA MET A 120 -11.03 -15.55 1.84
C MET A 120 -10.32 -16.84 2.27
N GLN A 121 -10.85 -17.50 3.30
CA GLN A 121 -10.32 -18.79 3.74
C GLN A 121 -10.40 -19.84 2.62
N PRO A 122 -9.38 -20.69 2.42
CA PRO A 122 -9.40 -21.72 1.37
C PRO A 122 -10.59 -22.69 1.47
N SER A 123 -11.07 -23.00 2.68
CA SER A 123 -12.26 -23.83 2.88
C SER A 123 -13.54 -23.18 2.35
N GLU A 124 -13.64 -21.86 2.42
CA GLU A 124 -14.76 -21.10 1.86
C GLU A 124 -14.69 -21.06 0.34
N GLN A 125 -13.52 -20.78 -0.22
CA GLN A 125 -13.30 -20.81 -1.68
C GLN A 125 -13.66 -22.18 -2.27
N LYS A 126 -13.29 -23.27 -1.58
CA LYS A 126 -13.63 -24.65 -1.98
C LYS A 126 -15.13 -24.92 -2.12
N LYS A 127 -16.01 -24.15 -1.46
CA LYS A 127 -17.47 -24.32 -1.60
C LYS A 127 -17.95 -24.01 -3.02
N ALA A 128 -17.31 -23.05 -3.71
CA ALA A 128 -17.67 -22.69 -5.09
C ALA A 128 -17.50 -23.86 -6.08
N PHE A 129 -16.56 -24.76 -5.83
CA PHE A 129 -16.24 -25.90 -6.69
C PHE A 129 -17.07 -27.15 -6.41
N ARG A 130 -17.85 -27.17 -5.32
CA ARG A 130 -18.67 -28.34 -5.00
C ARG A 130 -19.87 -28.41 -5.95
N LYS A 131 -20.14 -29.61 -6.46
CA LYS A 131 -21.36 -29.89 -7.21
C LYS A 131 -22.53 -29.98 -6.23
N MET A 132 -23.65 -29.38 -6.58
CA MET A 132 -24.86 -29.40 -5.75
C MET A 132 -25.72 -30.65 -6.02
N SER A 133 -26.52 -31.03 -5.03
CA SER A 133 -27.58 -32.03 -5.18
C SER A 133 -28.66 -31.54 -6.15
N GLU A 134 -29.37 -32.48 -6.77
CA GLU A 134 -30.54 -32.15 -7.59
C GLU A 134 -31.55 -31.34 -6.78
N GLY A 135 -32.15 -30.33 -7.42
CA GLY A 135 -33.08 -29.40 -6.78
C GLY A 135 -32.45 -28.20 -6.06
N THR A 136 -31.13 -28.20 -5.81
CA THR A 136 -30.44 -27.04 -5.22
C THR A 136 -29.64 -26.26 -6.26
N ARG A 137 -29.97 -24.98 -6.46
CA ARG A 137 -29.24 -24.09 -7.36
C ARG A 137 -28.08 -23.40 -6.63
N LYS A 138 -26.89 -23.43 -7.23
CA LYS A 138 -25.70 -22.75 -6.72
C LYS A 138 -25.62 -21.32 -7.25
N ILE A 139 -25.37 -20.36 -6.37
CA ILE A 139 -25.11 -18.95 -6.70
C ILE A 139 -23.74 -18.58 -6.15
N ILE A 140 -22.82 -18.14 -7.02
CA ILE A 140 -21.43 -17.88 -6.69
C ILE A 140 -21.18 -16.38 -6.86
N LEU A 141 -20.87 -15.69 -5.76
CA LEU A 141 -20.56 -14.27 -5.75
C LEU A 141 -19.04 -14.11 -5.74
N SER A 142 -18.46 -13.57 -6.81
CA SER A 142 -17.00 -13.56 -7.00
C SER A 142 -16.45 -12.26 -7.56
N THR A 143 -15.17 -11.99 -7.31
CA THR A 143 -14.41 -10.97 -8.04
C THR A 143 -13.82 -11.54 -9.34
N ASN A 144 -12.92 -10.80 -9.96
CA ASN A 144 -12.11 -11.25 -11.11
C ASN A 144 -11.26 -12.52 -10.83
N ILE A 145 -11.20 -13.05 -9.61
CA ILE A 145 -10.58 -14.36 -9.35
C ILE A 145 -11.23 -15.49 -10.17
N ALA A 146 -12.54 -15.37 -10.45
CA ALA A 146 -13.27 -16.31 -11.31
C ALA A 146 -13.09 -16.07 -12.82
N GLU A 147 -12.41 -14.99 -13.21
CA GLU A 147 -12.23 -14.60 -14.61
C GLU A 147 -11.13 -15.41 -15.29
N THR A 148 -10.03 -15.71 -14.59
CA THR A 148 -8.88 -16.48 -15.10
C THR A 148 -8.49 -17.63 -14.18
N SER A 149 -8.32 -17.36 -12.89
CA SER A 149 -7.58 -18.22 -11.96
C SER A 149 -8.33 -19.46 -11.48
N VAL A 150 -9.64 -19.56 -11.72
CA VAL A 150 -10.44 -20.72 -11.29
C VAL A 150 -11.38 -21.22 -12.38
N THR A 151 -11.72 -22.50 -12.30
CA THR A 151 -12.61 -23.18 -13.22
C THR A 151 -13.75 -23.83 -12.44
N ILE A 152 -14.99 -23.42 -12.73
CA ILE A 152 -16.20 -23.94 -12.11
C ILE A 152 -17.08 -24.50 -13.23
N ASP A 153 -17.27 -25.81 -13.24
CA ASP A 153 -17.75 -26.51 -14.44
C ASP A 153 -19.28 -26.48 -14.60
N ASP A 154 -20.04 -26.28 -13.52
CA ASP A 154 -21.51 -26.29 -13.53
C ASP A 154 -22.15 -24.90 -13.74
N VAL A 155 -21.36 -23.90 -14.13
CA VAL A 155 -21.84 -22.54 -14.42
C VAL A 155 -22.51 -22.49 -15.79
N VAL A 156 -23.76 -22.06 -15.80
CA VAL A 156 -24.58 -21.85 -17.02
C VAL A 156 -24.99 -20.39 -17.18
N TYR A 157 -25.09 -19.66 -16.06
CA TYR A 157 -25.45 -18.25 -16.04
C TYR A 157 -24.30 -17.43 -15.50
N VAL A 158 -23.91 -16.38 -16.21
CA VAL A 158 -23.00 -15.36 -15.72
C VAL A 158 -23.77 -14.05 -15.61
N ILE A 159 -23.68 -13.41 -14.45
CA ILE A 159 -24.10 -12.02 -14.24
C ILE A 159 -22.83 -11.20 -14.05
N ASP A 160 -22.52 -10.34 -15.00
CA ASP A 160 -21.33 -9.52 -15.00
C ASP A 160 -21.69 -8.07 -14.68
N SER A 161 -21.27 -7.57 -13.52
CA SER A 161 -21.41 -6.14 -13.16
C SER A 161 -20.65 -5.20 -14.09
N ALA A 162 -19.82 -5.75 -15.00
CA ALA A 162 -18.94 -5.01 -15.91
C ALA A 162 -17.93 -4.09 -15.19
N LYS A 163 -17.69 -4.34 -13.90
CA LYS A 163 -16.78 -3.56 -13.06
C LYS A 163 -15.77 -4.42 -12.33
N VAL A 164 -14.68 -3.80 -11.92
CA VAL A 164 -13.57 -4.40 -11.18
C VAL A 164 -12.94 -3.36 -10.24
N LYS A 165 -12.49 -3.78 -9.06
CA LYS A 165 -11.57 -2.94 -8.27
C LYS A 165 -10.17 -3.05 -8.84
N GLU A 166 -9.65 -1.97 -9.40
CA GLU A 166 -8.32 -1.90 -9.99
C GLU A 166 -7.39 -1.04 -9.14
N LYS A 167 -6.17 -1.54 -8.94
CA LYS A 167 -5.11 -0.76 -8.29
C LYS A 167 -4.38 0.06 -9.34
N SER A 168 -4.33 1.36 -9.11
CA SER A 168 -3.53 2.33 -9.87
C SER A 168 -2.53 3.01 -8.95
N PHE A 169 -1.46 3.55 -9.51
CA PHE A 169 -0.44 4.29 -8.77
C PHE A 169 -0.21 5.66 -9.41
N ASP A 170 -0.50 6.71 -8.66
CA ASP A 170 -0.14 8.07 -9.04
C ASP A 170 1.32 8.31 -8.63
N ALA A 171 2.20 8.31 -9.63
CA ALA A 171 3.64 8.47 -9.42
C ALA A 171 4.03 9.88 -8.96
N LEU A 172 3.16 10.88 -9.13
CA LEU A 172 3.40 12.27 -8.77
C LEU A 172 3.12 12.49 -7.30
N SER A 173 1.97 12.02 -6.81
CA SER A 173 1.65 12.05 -5.38
C SER A 173 2.27 10.89 -4.60
N SER A 174 2.77 9.85 -5.28
CA SER A 174 3.23 8.59 -4.69
C SER A 174 2.13 7.87 -3.90
N VAL A 175 0.89 8.00 -4.38
CA VAL A 175 -0.32 7.46 -3.75
C VAL A 175 -0.91 6.38 -4.65
N SER A 176 -1.15 5.20 -4.08
CA SER A 176 -1.95 4.18 -4.77
C SER A 176 -3.43 4.57 -4.72
N ALA A 177 -4.24 4.12 -5.66
CA ALA A 177 -5.69 4.14 -5.53
C ALA A 177 -6.23 2.73 -5.79
N LEU A 178 -7.32 2.37 -5.11
CA LEU A 178 -8.06 1.15 -5.40
C LEU A 178 -9.48 1.58 -5.76
N GLU A 179 -9.71 1.75 -7.04
CA GLU A 179 -10.93 2.35 -7.58
C GLU A 179 -11.77 1.28 -8.27
N THR A 180 -13.09 1.38 -8.13
CA THR A 180 -14.01 0.59 -8.94
C THR A 180 -14.06 1.23 -10.31
N VAL A 181 -13.57 0.51 -11.31
CA VAL A 181 -13.52 0.95 -12.71
C VAL A 181 -14.29 -0.02 -13.59
N TRP A 182 -14.64 0.41 -14.78
CA TRP A 182 -15.18 -0.46 -15.82
C TRP A 182 -14.12 -1.47 -16.29
N ILE A 183 -14.57 -2.66 -16.68
CA ILE A 183 -13.69 -3.68 -17.24
C ILE A 183 -13.36 -3.40 -18.71
N SER A 184 -12.32 -4.06 -19.22
CA SER A 184 -12.05 -4.08 -20.66
C SER A 184 -13.03 -5.02 -21.40
N LYS A 185 -13.16 -4.84 -22.72
CA LYS A 185 -13.88 -5.80 -23.58
C LYS A 185 -13.27 -7.19 -23.50
N ALA A 186 -11.93 -7.29 -23.44
CA ALA A 186 -11.24 -8.56 -23.25
C ALA A 186 -11.69 -9.28 -21.96
N SER A 187 -11.81 -8.55 -20.84
CA SER A 187 -12.35 -9.10 -19.59
C SER A 187 -13.81 -9.53 -19.71
N ALA A 188 -14.65 -8.74 -20.37
CA ALA A 188 -16.05 -9.09 -20.60
C ALA A 188 -16.18 -10.40 -21.40
N VAL A 189 -15.36 -10.58 -22.44
CA VAL A 189 -15.29 -11.81 -23.24
C VAL A 189 -14.82 -13.00 -22.40
N GLN A 190 -13.83 -12.82 -21.53
CA GLN A 190 -13.39 -13.89 -20.63
C GLN A 190 -14.48 -14.31 -19.64
N ARG A 191 -15.21 -13.34 -19.07
CA ARG A 191 -16.35 -13.59 -18.17
C ARG A 191 -17.50 -14.29 -18.90
N HIS A 192 -17.80 -13.86 -20.13
CA HIS A 192 -18.77 -14.52 -21.01
C HIS A 192 -18.43 -16.00 -21.23
N GLY A 193 -17.16 -16.31 -21.49
CA GLY A 193 -16.67 -17.68 -21.66
C GLY A 193 -16.87 -18.60 -20.46
N ARG A 194 -17.19 -18.06 -19.26
CA ARG A 194 -17.47 -18.86 -18.06
C ARG A 194 -18.84 -19.53 -18.06
N ALA A 195 -19.81 -19.04 -18.84
CA ALA A 195 -21.13 -19.64 -18.97
C ALA A 195 -21.20 -20.81 -19.97
N GLY A 196 -20.20 -20.95 -20.86
CA GLY A 196 -20.26 -21.83 -22.03
C GLY A 196 -19.33 -23.04 -22.00
N ARG A 197 -18.83 -23.46 -20.83
CA ARG A 197 -17.77 -24.49 -20.76
C ARG A 197 -18.29 -25.91 -20.95
N CYS A 198 -19.39 -26.25 -20.28
CA CYS A 198 -19.93 -27.62 -20.27
C CYS A 198 -21.32 -27.75 -20.92
N SER A 199 -22.00 -26.63 -21.15
CA SER A 199 -23.29 -26.55 -21.85
C SER A 199 -23.46 -25.16 -22.45
N PRO A 200 -24.44 -24.95 -23.35
CA PRO A 200 -24.87 -23.61 -23.71
C PRO A 200 -25.26 -22.82 -22.46
N GLY A 201 -24.86 -21.55 -22.40
CA GLY A 201 -25.14 -20.68 -21.26
C GLY A 201 -25.36 -19.24 -21.67
N VAL A 202 -25.72 -18.41 -20.70
CA VAL A 202 -26.09 -17.01 -20.91
C VAL A 202 -25.24 -16.11 -20.02
N CYS A 203 -24.68 -15.06 -20.61
CA CYS A 203 -23.97 -14.01 -19.90
C CYS A 203 -24.74 -12.69 -19.99
N TYR A 204 -25.10 -12.13 -18.83
CA TYR A 204 -25.74 -10.85 -18.69
C TYR A 204 -24.69 -9.81 -18.29
N HIS A 205 -24.34 -8.90 -19.20
CA HIS A 205 -23.49 -7.75 -18.86
C HIS A 205 -24.38 -6.59 -18.40
N LEU A 206 -24.13 -6.08 -17.19
CA LEU A 206 -24.89 -4.98 -16.60
C LEU A 206 -24.30 -3.64 -17.03
N CYS A 207 -24.28 -3.43 -18.34
CA CYS A 207 -23.92 -2.17 -18.97
C CYS A 207 -24.76 -1.99 -20.23
N SER A 208 -25.03 -0.74 -20.61
CA SER A 208 -25.70 -0.46 -21.88
C SER A 208 -24.79 -0.83 -23.06
N ARG A 209 -25.37 -1.03 -24.25
CA ARG A 209 -24.57 -1.23 -25.47
C ARG A 209 -23.62 -0.06 -25.71
N VAL A 210 -24.09 1.17 -25.49
CA VAL A 210 -23.29 2.40 -25.52
C VAL A 210 -22.08 2.29 -24.58
N ARG A 211 -22.30 1.93 -23.31
CA ARG A 211 -21.19 1.74 -22.37
C ARG A 211 -20.24 0.64 -22.84
N TYR A 212 -20.76 -0.51 -23.28
CA TYR A 212 -19.94 -1.63 -23.76
C TYR A 212 -19.03 -1.25 -24.93
N ASP A 213 -19.57 -0.51 -25.90
CA ASP A 213 -18.84 -0.09 -27.10
C ASP A 213 -17.76 0.97 -26.75
N SER A 214 -17.97 1.74 -25.69
CA SER A 214 -17.00 2.69 -25.12
C SER A 214 -15.90 2.05 -24.26
N LEU A 215 -16.02 0.77 -23.88
CA LEU A 215 -15.00 0.10 -23.06
C LEU A 215 -13.67 0.00 -23.82
N GLN A 216 -12.57 0.10 -23.09
CA GLN A 216 -11.24 -0.18 -23.63
C GLN A 216 -11.16 -1.64 -24.08
N ASP A 217 -10.46 -1.90 -25.18
CA ASP A 217 -10.34 -3.26 -25.70
C ASP A 217 -9.56 -4.16 -24.74
N PHE A 218 -8.51 -3.62 -24.11
CA PHE A 218 -7.65 -4.30 -23.16
C PHE A 218 -7.45 -3.46 -21.90
N GLN A 219 -7.10 -4.13 -20.80
CA GLN A 219 -6.74 -3.47 -19.56
C GLN A 219 -5.39 -2.74 -19.70
N ILE A 220 -5.25 -1.58 -19.05
CA ILE A 220 -3.99 -0.83 -19.00
C ILE A 220 -2.84 -1.73 -18.46
N PRO A 221 -1.71 -1.84 -19.18
CA PRO A 221 -0.58 -2.66 -18.76
C PRO A 221 -0.01 -2.27 -17.39
N GLU A 222 0.52 -3.25 -16.66
CA GLU A 222 1.11 -3.04 -15.32
C GLU A 222 2.24 -2.01 -15.32
N LEU A 223 3.03 -2.00 -16.40
CA LEU A 223 4.10 -1.03 -16.64
C LEU A 223 3.64 0.44 -16.54
N LEU A 224 2.36 0.72 -16.81
CA LEU A 224 1.82 2.08 -16.80
C LEU A 224 1.11 2.45 -15.50
N ARG A 225 0.85 1.46 -14.61
CA ARG A 225 0.00 1.63 -13.43
C ARG A 225 0.62 1.20 -12.10
N PHE A 226 1.86 0.74 -12.09
CA PHE A 226 2.61 0.36 -10.88
C PHE A 226 3.87 1.23 -10.67
N PRO A 227 4.40 1.29 -9.42
CA PRO A 227 5.67 1.95 -9.13
C PRO A 227 6.83 1.32 -9.92
N LEU A 228 7.70 2.16 -10.50
CA LEU A 228 8.75 1.72 -11.43
C LEU A 228 10.16 1.61 -10.81
N GLN A 229 10.33 1.79 -9.50
CA GLN A 229 11.65 1.83 -8.86
C GLN A 229 12.42 0.51 -9.05
N GLU A 230 11.76 -0.63 -8.85
CA GLU A 230 12.39 -1.94 -9.06
C GLU A 230 12.76 -2.16 -10.53
N LEU A 231 11.84 -1.84 -11.44
CA LEU A 231 12.10 -1.93 -12.88
C LEU A 231 13.25 -1.03 -13.33
N CYS A 232 13.32 0.21 -12.83
CA CYS A 232 14.39 1.15 -13.13
C CYS A 232 15.75 0.63 -12.64
N LEU A 233 15.79 0.04 -11.44
CA LEU A 233 17.01 -0.53 -10.87
C LEU A 233 17.51 -1.71 -11.72
N HIS A 234 16.63 -2.66 -12.07
CA HIS A 234 16.97 -3.79 -12.94
C HIS A 234 17.30 -3.37 -14.37
N THR A 235 16.64 -2.32 -14.88
CA THR A 235 16.96 -1.75 -16.20
C THR A 235 18.42 -1.34 -16.25
N LYS A 236 18.95 -0.71 -15.21
CA LYS A 236 20.34 -0.26 -15.22
C LYS A 236 21.37 -1.41 -15.10
N LEU A 237 20.97 -2.59 -14.64
CA LEU A 237 21.81 -3.80 -14.73
C LEU A 237 21.90 -4.36 -16.16
N LEU A 238 20.86 -4.16 -16.97
CA LEU A 238 20.75 -4.73 -18.32
C LEU A 238 21.14 -3.73 -19.42
N ALA A 239 20.89 -2.44 -19.19
CA ALA A 239 21.19 -1.38 -20.12
C ALA A 239 22.71 -1.20 -20.27
N GLY A 240 23.14 -0.82 -21.48
CA GLY A 240 24.54 -0.48 -21.72
C GLY A 240 24.98 0.72 -20.86
N PRO A 241 26.29 0.90 -20.60
CA PRO A 241 26.80 1.95 -19.72
C PRO A 241 26.30 3.36 -20.09
N THR A 242 26.18 3.64 -21.39
CA THR A 242 25.77 4.94 -21.93
C THR A 242 24.26 5.10 -22.13
N THR A 243 23.46 4.06 -21.87
CA THR A 243 22.01 4.11 -22.08
C THR A 243 21.33 4.54 -20.79
N SER A 244 20.53 5.60 -20.87
CA SER A 244 19.70 6.04 -19.73
C SER A 244 18.55 5.06 -19.50
N ILE A 245 17.97 5.09 -18.29
CA ILE A 245 16.81 4.26 -17.97
C ILE A 245 15.62 4.64 -18.87
N ALA A 246 15.45 5.93 -19.15
CA ALA A 246 14.41 6.43 -20.03
C ALA A 246 14.56 5.95 -21.48
N ASP A 247 15.77 5.99 -22.04
CA ASP A 247 16.03 5.54 -23.42
C ASP A 247 15.88 4.03 -23.60
N PHE A 248 16.08 3.26 -22.54
CA PHE A 248 15.85 1.82 -22.56
C PHE A 248 14.35 1.52 -22.54
N LEU A 249 13.61 2.11 -21.61
CA LEU A 249 12.19 1.84 -21.41
C LEU A 249 11.29 2.49 -22.47
N SER A 250 11.78 3.49 -23.21
CA SER A 250 11.08 4.05 -24.38
C SER A 250 10.89 3.04 -25.51
N ARG A 251 11.61 1.92 -25.49
CA ARG A 251 11.52 0.83 -26.48
C ARG A 251 10.50 -0.25 -26.12
N ALA A 252 9.80 -0.12 -24.98
CA ALA A 252 8.72 -1.03 -24.62
C ALA A 252 7.54 -0.91 -25.61
N PRO A 253 6.71 -1.96 -25.79
CA PRO A 253 5.53 -1.88 -26.67
C PRO A 253 4.61 -0.70 -26.35
N GLU A 254 4.43 -0.45 -25.05
CA GLU A 254 3.74 0.72 -24.51
C GLU A 254 4.64 1.37 -23.45
N PRO A 255 5.42 2.40 -23.81
CA PRO A 255 6.40 3.00 -22.90
C PRO A 255 5.72 3.85 -21.80
N PRO A 256 6.24 3.84 -20.56
CA PRO A 256 5.71 4.68 -19.50
C PRO A 256 6.04 6.17 -19.74
N PRO A 257 5.21 7.10 -19.26
CA PRO A 257 5.47 8.54 -19.40
C PRO A 257 6.82 8.92 -18.76
N TYR A 258 7.56 9.82 -19.42
CA TYR A 258 8.89 10.25 -18.97
C TYR A 258 8.89 10.79 -17.53
N LEU A 259 7.86 11.53 -17.16
CA LEU A 259 7.75 12.11 -15.82
C LEU A 259 7.63 11.03 -14.71
N VAL A 260 6.95 9.91 -15.02
CA VAL A 260 6.83 8.76 -14.11
C VAL A 260 8.18 8.10 -13.91
N LEU A 261 8.94 7.90 -15.00
CA LEU A 261 10.30 7.38 -14.97
C LEU A 261 11.24 8.29 -14.18
N ARG A 262 11.22 9.60 -14.45
CA ARG A 262 12.02 10.59 -13.73
C ARG A 262 11.78 10.53 -12.22
N ASN A 263 10.52 10.42 -11.79
CA ASN A 263 10.20 10.32 -10.36
C ASN A 263 10.72 9.01 -9.73
N ALA A 264 10.68 7.89 -10.47
CA ALA A 264 11.23 6.62 -10.00
C ALA A 264 12.76 6.71 -9.86
N VAL A 265 13.45 7.30 -10.84
CA VAL A 265 14.91 7.54 -10.80
C VAL A 265 15.27 8.46 -9.63
N GLU A 266 14.57 9.59 -9.45
CA GLU A 266 14.82 10.49 -8.31
C GLU A 266 14.57 9.81 -6.96
N THR A 267 13.60 8.89 -6.88
CA THR A 267 13.40 8.09 -5.66
C THR A 267 14.59 7.16 -5.40
N LEU A 268 15.11 6.48 -6.43
CA LEU A 268 16.29 5.63 -6.31
C LEU A 268 17.55 6.44 -5.94
N LYS A 269 17.72 7.65 -6.48
CA LYS A 269 18.78 8.59 -6.09
C LYS A 269 18.65 9.02 -4.63
N ALA A 270 17.44 9.38 -4.19
CA ALA A 270 17.18 9.73 -2.79
C ALA A 270 17.43 8.57 -1.81
N MET A 271 17.38 7.32 -2.29
CA MET A 271 17.71 6.13 -1.52
C MET A 271 19.21 5.77 -1.54
N ASP A 272 20.04 6.51 -2.29
CA ASP A 272 21.43 6.21 -2.64
C ASP A 272 21.61 4.90 -3.43
N ALA A 273 20.57 4.44 -4.16
CA ALA A 273 20.68 3.27 -5.03
C ALA A 273 21.28 3.64 -6.40
N LEU A 274 21.00 4.85 -6.88
CA LEU A 274 21.61 5.46 -8.05
C LEU A 274 22.40 6.71 -7.64
N ASP A 275 23.46 7.02 -8.36
CA ASP A 275 24.15 8.31 -8.23
C ASP A 275 23.52 9.40 -9.10
N GLN A 276 24.15 10.58 -9.15
CA GLN A 276 23.62 11.73 -9.90
C GLN A 276 23.59 11.48 -11.42
N TRP A 277 24.41 10.56 -11.93
CA TRP A 277 24.53 10.19 -13.34
C TRP A 277 23.69 8.96 -13.71
N GLU A 278 22.80 8.52 -12.82
CA GLU A 278 21.98 7.31 -12.98
C GLU A 278 22.77 5.99 -12.96
N ASP A 279 24.01 5.99 -12.45
CA ASP A 279 24.78 4.78 -12.31
C ASP A 279 24.52 4.08 -10.97
N LEU A 280 24.60 2.75 -10.98
CA LEU A 280 24.39 1.93 -9.79
C LEU A 280 25.52 2.14 -8.77
N THR A 281 25.14 2.60 -7.58
CA THR A 281 26.04 2.65 -6.42
C THR A 281 26.32 1.25 -5.88
N ASP A 282 27.28 1.11 -4.96
CA ASP A 282 27.48 -0.15 -4.23
C ASP A 282 26.20 -0.63 -3.55
N LEU A 283 25.42 0.30 -2.96
CA LEU A 283 24.12 -0.02 -2.37
C LEU A 283 23.12 -0.47 -3.46
N GLY A 284 23.03 0.25 -4.57
CA GLY A 284 22.14 -0.11 -5.68
C GLY A 284 22.36 -1.52 -6.21
N ARG A 285 23.63 -1.93 -6.36
CA ARG A 285 24.00 -3.30 -6.77
C ARG A 285 23.53 -4.34 -5.76
N LEU A 286 23.75 -4.10 -4.47
CA LEU A 286 23.28 -5.00 -3.41
C LEU A 286 21.75 -5.10 -3.38
N LEU A 287 21.04 -3.99 -3.60
CA LEU A 287 19.59 -3.98 -3.64
C LEU A 287 19.04 -4.78 -4.83
N ALA A 288 19.69 -4.68 -5.99
CA ALA A 288 19.28 -5.40 -7.19
C ALA A 288 19.53 -6.92 -7.12
N GLU A 289 20.39 -7.38 -6.20
CA GLU A 289 20.61 -8.81 -5.93
C GLU A 289 19.56 -9.41 -4.99
N LEU A 290 18.79 -8.59 -4.26
CA LEU A 290 17.77 -9.07 -3.32
C LEU A 290 16.43 -9.28 -4.04
N PRO A 291 15.71 -10.39 -3.77
CA PRO A 291 14.45 -10.71 -4.45
C PRO A 291 13.25 -9.97 -3.82
N VAL A 292 13.40 -8.66 -3.58
CA VAL A 292 12.39 -7.77 -3.00
C VAL A 292 12.58 -6.35 -3.54
N GLU A 293 11.53 -5.52 -3.42
CA GLU A 293 11.62 -4.11 -3.78
C GLU A 293 12.80 -3.40 -3.08
N PRO A 294 13.45 -2.40 -3.74
CA PRO A 294 14.64 -1.73 -3.22
C PRO A 294 14.48 -1.18 -1.79
N ARG A 295 13.28 -0.71 -1.43
CA ARG A 295 12.97 -0.16 -0.10
C ARG A 295 13.04 -1.23 1.00
N LEU A 296 12.55 -2.43 0.69
CA LEU A 296 12.58 -3.58 1.59
C LEU A 296 13.98 -4.18 1.64
N GLY A 297 14.70 -4.17 0.52
CA GLY A 297 16.12 -4.54 0.50
C GLY A 297 16.95 -3.64 1.41
N LYS A 298 16.77 -2.32 1.34
CA LYS A 298 17.45 -1.34 2.21
C LYS A 298 17.13 -1.60 3.68
N MET A 299 15.86 -1.85 3.99
CA MET A 299 15.40 -2.25 5.33
C MET A 299 16.17 -3.46 5.87
N ILE A 300 16.31 -4.52 5.06
CA ILE A 300 17.03 -5.75 5.40
C ILE A 300 18.52 -5.46 5.63
N LEU A 301 19.16 -4.69 4.74
CA LEU A 301 20.58 -4.32 4.87
C LEU A 301 20.86 -3.54 6.16
N PHE A 302 19.98 -2.61 6.53
CA PHE A 302 20.07 -1.90 7.81
C PHE A 302 19.91 -2.82 9.02
N SER A 303 19.04 -3.83 8.94
CA SER A 303 18.83 -4.79 10.03
C SER A 303 20.07 -5.62 10.35
N ILE A 304 20.95 -5.84 9.37
CA ILE A 304 22.24 -6.52 9.57
C ILE A 304 23.15 -5.66 10.43
N VAL A 305 23.26 -4.36 10.13
CA VAL A 305 24.08 -3.39 10.88
C VAL A 305 23.56 -3.24 12.31
N LEU A 306 22.24 -3.19 12.45
CA LEU A 306 21.54 -3.03 13.72
C LEU A 306 21.40 -4.33 14.53
N LYS A 307 21.85 -5.47 13.98
CA LYS A 307 21.74 -6.80 14.58
C LYS A 307 20.31 -7.19 14.99
N CYS A 308 19.33 -6.87 14.13
CA CYS A 308 17.91 -7.19 14.28
C CYS A 308 17.33 -7.92 13.05
N LEU A 309 18.11 -8.82 12.43
CA LEU A 309 17.86 -9.35 11.09
C LEU A 309 16.54 -10.12 10.94
N ASP A 310 16.31 -11.14 11.77
CA ASP A 310 15.18 -12.07 11.63
C ASP A 310 13.81 -11.38 11.63
N PRO A 311 13.45 -10.50 12.59
CA PRO A 311 12.17 -9.81 12.56
C PRO A 311 12.01 -8.92 11.33
N VAL A 312 13.07 -8.26 10.88
CA VAL A 312 13.01 -7.38 9.71
C VAL A 312 12.83 -8.17 8.41
N VAL A 313 13.49 -9.32 8.26
CA VAL A 313 13.27 -10.20 7.09
C VAL A 313 11.84 -10.74 7.07
N VAL A 314 11.29 -11.14 8.22
CA VAL A 314 9.87 -11.58 8.31
C VAL A 314 8.93 -10.46 7.87
N LEU A 315 9.17 -9.23 8.34
CA LEU A 315 8.35 -8.07 7.96
C LEU A 315 8.52 -7.72 6.48
N ALA A 316 9.73 -7.77 5.94
CA ALA A 316 9.97 -7.59 4.51
C ALA A 316 9.18 -8.62 3.66
N CYS A 317 9.13 -9.88 4.08
CA CYS A 317 8.36 -10.92 3.39
C CYS A 317 6.85 -10.62 3.43
N ALA A 318 6.33 -10.16 4.57
CA ALA A 318 4.93 -9.79 4.70
C ALA A 318 4.56 -8.63 3.75
N MET A 319 5.41 -7.61 3.69
CA MET A 319 5.21 -6.41 2.88
C MET A 319 5.40 -6.66 1.38
N ALA A 320 6.29 -7.59 1.01
CA ALA A 320 6.55 -7.95 -0.38
C ALA A 320 5.47 -8.86 -1.00
N TYR A 321 4.74 -9.63 -0.17
CA TYR A 321 3.76 -10.60 -0.66
C TYR A 321 2.32 -10.14 -0.45
N LYS A 322 1.73 -10.47 0.71
CA LYS A 322 0.31 -10.26 1.02
C LYS A 322 0.09 -10.19 2.53
N ASP A 323 -0.95 -9.47 2.96
CA ASP A 323 -1.44 -9.51 4.33
C ASP A 323 -1.78 -10.98 4.73
N PRO A 324 -1.21 -11.52 5.83
CA PRO A 324 -1.48 -12.89 6.26
C PRO A 324 -2.91 -13.13 6.77
N PHE A 325 -3.64 -12.08 7.14
CA PHE A 325 -4.99 -12.18 7.67
C PHE A 325 -6.02 -12.42 6.56
N ILE A 326 -6.94 -13.36 6.78
CA ILE A 326 -8.09 -13.56 5.88
C ILE A 326 -9.18 -12.54 6.16
N LEU A 327 -9.99 -12.24 5.15
CA LEU A 327 -11.23 -11.46 5.30
C LEU A 327 -12.36 -12.39 5.77
N PRO A 328 -12.86 -12.26 7.02
CA PRO A 328 -13.93 -13.11 7.51
C PRO A 328 -15.26 -12.76 6.86
N ILE A 329 -16.11 -13.74 6.55
CA ILE A 329 -17.42 -13.48 5.95
C ILE A 329 -18.40 -12.96 7.01
N ASP A 330 -18.41 -13.58 8.19
CA ASP A 330 -19.39 -13.30 9.24
C ASP A 330 -18.99 -12.13 10.14
N SER A 331 -19.98 -11.36 10.61
CA SER A 331 -19.76 -10.17 11.44
C SER A 331 -19.08 -10.48 12.78
N ALA A 332 -19.40 -11.61 13.40
CA ALA A 332 -18.79 -12.07 14.64
C ALA A 332 -17.28 -12.33 14.49
N ASP A 333 -16.86 -12.92 13.37
CA ASP A 333 -15.46 -13.18 13.08
C ASP A 333 -14.70 -11.89 12.75
N LYS A 334 -15.33 -10.93 12.06
CA LYS A 334 -14.77 -9.57 11.85
C LYS A 334 -14.44 -8.90 13.17
N HIS A 335 -15.37 -8.94 14.12
CA HIS A 335 -15.17 -8.39 15.46
C HIS A 335 -14.07 -9.12 16.23
N SER A 336 -14.05 -10.45 16.16
CA SER A 336 -13.02 -11.30 16.79
C SER A 336 -11.62 -11.02 16.24
N LEU A 337 -11.48 -10.80 14.92
CA LEU A 337 -10.23 -10.40 14.28
C LEU A 337 -9.77 -9.01 14.76
N ALA A 338 -10.69 -8.04 14.84
CA ALA A 338 -10.36 -6.71 15.36
C ALA A 338 -9.85 -6.76 16.81
N GLN A 339 -10.50 -7.55 17.66
CA GLN A 339 -10.08 -7.78 19.05
C GLN A 339 -8.73 -8.50 19.14
N LEU A 340 -8.48 -9.49 18.27
CA LEU A 340 -7.19 -10.16 18.17
C LEU A 340 -6.07 -9.16 17.84
N LYS A 341 -6.24 -8.35 16.79
CA LYS A 341 -5.25 -7.33 16.40
C LYS A 341 -5.00 -6.32 17.54
N LYS A 342 -6.05 -5.85 18.21
CA LYS A 342 -5.97 -4.93 19.37
C LYS A 342 -5.19 -5.52 20.54
N ARG A 343 -5.38 -6.81 20.85
CA ARG A 343 -4.63 -7.50 21.91
C ARG A 343 -3.15 -7.68 21.53
N LEU A 344 -2.86 -7.97 20.27
CA LEU A 344 -1.49 -8.21 19.81
C LEU A 344 -0.66 -6.92 19.73
N VAL A 345 -1.26 -5.80 19.34
CA VAL A 345 -0.56 -4.51 19.29
C VAL A 345 -0.17 -4.02 20.68
N GLY A 346 -1.05 -4.18 21.69
CA GLY A 346 -0.83 -3.62 23.02
C GLY A 346 -0.62 -2.10 22.95
N GLN A 347 0.42 -1.60 23.62
CA GLN A 347 0.82 -0.18 23.61
C GLN A 347 1.97 0.12 22.61
N SER A 348 2.24 -0.76 21.65
CA SER A 348 3.37 -0.56 20.71
C SER A 348 3.09 0.43 19.58
N TYR A 349 1.81 0.79 19.37
CA TYR A 349 1.34 1.63 18.27
C TYR A 349 1.91 1.19 16.91
N SER A 350 1.94 -0.12 16.63
CA SER A 350 2.57 -0.69 15.45
C SER A 350 1.81 -1.87 14.85
N ASP A 351 1.34 -1.70 13.61
CA ASP A 351 0.74 -2.78 12.83
C ASP A 351 1.77 -3.88 12.47
N GLN A 352 3.00 -3.48 12.17
CA GLN A 352 4.10 -4.39 11.86
C GLN A 352 4.39 -5.33 13.03
N LEU A 353 4.31 -4.86 14.28
CA LEU A 353 4.50 -5.75 15.43
C LEU A 353 3.42 -6.84 15.51
N VAL A 354 2.19 -6.55 15.12
CA VAL A 354 1.09 -7.54 15.08
C VAL A 354 1.42 -8.65 14.10
N VAL A 355 1.88 -8.30 12.89
CA VAL A 355 2.29 -9.27 11.87
C VAL A 355 3.46 -10.13 12.37
N LEU A 356 4.46 -9.51 12.99
CA LEU A 356 5.61 -10.23 13.53
C LEU A 356 5.22 -11.21 14.65
N LYS A 357 4.36 -10.79 15.59
CA LYS A 357 3.87 -11.66 16.68
C LYS A 357 3.09 -12.85 16.15
N ILE A 358 2.23 -12.62 15.16
CA ILE A 358 1.48 -13.68 14.47
C ILE A 358 2.41 -14.67 13.78
N PHE A 359 3.39 -14.19 13.03
CA PHE A 359 4.31 -15.06 12.31
C PHE A 359 5.14 -15.91 13.25
N ARG A 360 5.68 -15.33 14.32
CA ARG A 360 6.42 -16.09 15.35
C ARG A 360 5.56 -17.16 16.02
N GLY A 361 4.31 -16.82 16.35
CA GLY A 361 3.37 -17.77 16.93
C GLY A 361 3.02 -18.91 15.97
N TRP A 362 2.82 -18.60 14.70
CA TRP A 362 2.61 -19.60 13.65
C TRP A 362 3.83 -20.49 13.45
N GLN A 363 5.04 -19.92 13.40
CA GLN A 363 6.29 -20.67 13.21
C GLN A 363 6.50 -21.69 14.35
N LYS A 364 6.19 -21.30 15.60
CA LYS A 364 6.18 -22.23 16.73
C LYS A 364 5.15 -23.34 16.53
N ALA A 365 3.90 -22.97 16.20
CA ALA A 365 2.84 -23.94 15.96
C ALA A 365 3.14 -24.91 14.80
N HIS A 366 3.86 -24.44 13.79
CA HIS A 366 4.32 -25.23 12.65
C HIS A 366 5.39 -26.24 13.05
N GLY A 367 6.38 -25.84 13.88
CA GLY A 367 7.35 -26.76 14.46
C GLY A 367 6.70 -27.85 15.34
N ASP A 368 5.61 -27.50 16.02
CA ASP A 368 4.85 -28.39 16.89
C ASP A 368 3.74 -29.19 16.16
N GLY A 369 3.52 -28.98 14.85
CA GLY A 369 2.54 -29.70 14.03
C GLY A 369 1.07 -29.30 14.19
N TRP A 370 0.76 -28.13 14.78
CA TRP A 370 -0.62 -27.63 14.96
C TRP A 370 -0.88 -26.26 14.29
N ASP A 371 -0.04 -25.88 13.33
CA ASP A 371 -0.15 -24.67 12.52
C ASP A 371 -1.52 -24.44 11.86
N LYS A 372 -2.17 -25.50 11.36
CA LYS A 372 -3.53 -25.40 10.79
C LYS A 372 -4.54 -24.87 11.80
N ASN A 373 -4.46 -25.36 13.04
CA ASN A 373 -5.31 -24.90 14.14
C ASN A 373 -4.93 -23.47 14.56
N TYR A 374 -3.63 -23.14 14.57
CA TYR A 374 -3.17 -21.78 14.82
C TYR A 374 -3.72 -20.80 13.77
N CYS A 375 -3.66 -21.15 12.48
CA CYS A 375 -4.18 -20.32 11.40
C CYS A 375 -5.69 -20.10 11.53
N LYS A 376 -6.46 -21.17 11.79
CA LYS A 376 -7.90 -21.07 11.98
C LYS A 376 -8.26 -20.16 13.16
N LYS A 377 -7.60 -20.36 14.31
CA LYS A 377 -7.86 -19.58 15.54
C LYS A 377 -7.50 -18.10 15.41
N ASN A 378 -6.53 -17.77 14.57
CA ASN A 378 -6.01 -16.41 14.40
C ASN A 378 -6.39 -15.75 13.07
N PHE A 379 -7.35 -16.33 12.33
CA PHE A 379 -7.82 -15.82 11.04
C PHE A 379 -6.69 -15.60 10.02
N LEU A 380 -5.83 -16.60 9.84
CA LEU A 380 -4.69 -16.55 8.93
C LEU A 380 -4.88 -17.46 7.73
N SER A 381 -4.25 -17.09 6.62
CA SER A 381 -4.14 -17.93 5.42
C SER A 381 -2.93 -18.86 5.54
N PRO A 382 -3.11 -20.20 5.66
CA PRO A 382 -1.97 -21.13 5.81
C PRO A 382 -0.97 -21.03 4.66
N GLY A 383 -1.45 -20.96 3.42
CA GLY A 383 -0.59 -20.82 2.25
C GLY A 383 0.16 -19.49 2.21
N THR A 384 -0.39 -18.41 2.77
CA THR A 384 0.33 -17.13 2.88
C THR A 384 1.47 -17.23 3.89
N MET A 385 1.23 -17.89 5.03
CA MET A 385 2.27 -18.11 6.04
C MET A 385 3.41 -19.00 5.51
N GLU A 386 3.07 -20.07 4.79
CA GLU A 386 4.04 -20.95 4.13
C GLU A 386 4.86 -20.19 3.08
N MET A 387 4.22 -19.40 2.22
CA MET A 387 4.91 -18.56 1.25
C MET A 387 5.86 -17.55 1.90
N MET A 388 5.42 -16.89 2.97
CA MET A 388 6.28 -15.98 3.74
C MET A 388 7.49 -16.70 4.34
N ALA A 389 7.32 -17.93 4.85
CA ALA A 389 8.43 -18.74 5.37
C ALA A 389 9.41 -19.16 4.26
N GLY A 390 8.89 -19.49 3.07
CA GLY A 390 9.69 -19.77 1.88
C GLY A 390 10.49 -18.55 1.42
N MET A 391 9.86 -17.39 1.32
CA MET A 391 10.52 -16.12 0.97
C MET A 391 11.60 -15.74 2.00
N ARG A 392 11.32 -15.91 3.29
CA ARG A 392 12.32 -15.70 4.35
C ARG A 392 13.54 -16.60 4.13
N SER A 393 13.32 -17.88 3.80
CA SER A 393 14.41 -18.81 3.51
C SER A 393 15.22 -18.39 2.26
N LEU A 394 14.54 -17.91 1.22
CA LEU A 394 15.17 -17.40 -0.01
C LEU A 394 16.05 -16.17 0.30
N ILE A 395 15.51 -15.17 0.99
CA ILE A 395 16.24 -13.94 1.36
C ILE A 395 17.45 -14.28 2.23
N LEU A 396 17.28 -15.12 3.27
CA LEU A 396 18.40 -15.53 4.12
C LEU A 396 19.44 -16.35 3.34
N GLY A 397 19.01 -17.15 2.36
CA GLY A 397 19.90 -17.82 1.42
C GLY A 397 20.74 -16.84 0.61
N GLN A 398 20.09 -15.83 0.03
CA GLN A 398 20.78 -14.79 -0.75
C GLN A 398 21.76 -13.98 0.10
N LEU A 399 21.38 -13.61 1.33
CA LEU A 399 22.29 -12.91 2.26
C LEU A 399 23.51 -13.75 2.65
N LYS A 400 23.41 -15.09 2.66
CA LYS A 400 24.57 -15.97 2.84
C LYS A 400 25.48 -15.96 1.61
N THR A 401 24.90 -16.02 0.41
CA THR A 401 25.64 -15.93 -0.87
C THR A 401 26.42 -14.62 -0.96
N MET A 402 25.79 -13.51 -0.56
CA MET A 402 26.39 -12.17 -0.51
C MET A 402 27.42 -11.99 0.63
N GLY A 403 27.59 -13.00 1.51
CA GLY A 403 28.56 -12.96 2.60
C GLY A 403 28.14 -12.16 3.85
N PHE A 404 26.89 -11.68 3.91
CA PHE A 404 26.36 -10.97 5.09
C PHE A 404 26.00 -11.88 6.25
N VAL A 405 25.57 -13.12 5.95
CA VAL A 405 25.20 -14.12 6.97
C VAL A 405 26.19 -15.29 6.90
N ARG A 406 26.89 -15.55 8.00
CA ARG A 406 27.87 -16.64 8.11
C ARG A 406 27.27 -17.84 8.84
N GLN A 407 27.87 -19.02 8.64
CA GLN A 407 27.43 -20.23 9.33
C GLN A 407 27.82 -20.24 10.82
N ARG A 408 28.99 -19.69 11.17
CA ARG A 408 29.53 -19.62 12.53
C ARG A 408 30.41 -18.38 12.70
N GLY A 409 30.50 -17.90 13.94
CA GLY A 409 31.39 -16.80 14.33
C GLY A 409 30.72 -15.44 14.19
N SER A 410 31.51 -14.39 13.98
CA SER A 410 30.97 -13.05 13.72
C SER A 410 30.03 -13.08 12.51
N SER A 411 28.93 -12.33 12.55
CA SER A 411 27.92 -12.29 11.49
C SER A 411 27.13 -13.59 11.27
N ASP A 412 27.12 -14.52 12.24
CA ASP A 412 26.18 -15.64 12.20
C ASP A 412 24.75 -15.19 12.59
N MET A 413 23.78 -16.10 12.45
CA MET A 413 22.39 -15.78 12.78
C MET A 413 22.19 -15.39 14.26
N ARG A 414 23.07 -15.78 15.18
CA ARG A 414 22.96 -15.39 16.59
C ARG A 414 23.47 -13.97 16.78
N ASP A 415 24.63 -13.67 16.22
CA ASP A 415 25.23 -12.33 16.26
C ASP A 415 24.34 -11.29 15.58
N LEU A 416 23.76 -11.60 14.41
CA LEU A 416 22.90 -10.68 13.66
C LEU A 416 21.50 -10.49 14.27
N ASN A 417 21.22 -11.11 15.42
CA ASN A 417 19.93 -11.05 16.10
C ASN A 417 20.03 -10.68 17.59
N THR A 418 21.17 -10.15 18.05
CA THR A 418 21.34 -9.73 19.44
C THR A 418 20.32 -8.66 19.87
N ASN A 419 19.83 -7.84 18.92
CA ASN A 419 18.86 -6.78 19.17
C ASN A 419 17.45 -7.11 18.66
N SER A 420 17.17 -8.34 18.22
CA SER A 420 15.87 -8.73 17.64
C SER A 420 14.69 -8.74 18.63
N GLY A 421 14.99 -8.67 19.93
CA GLY A 421 13.99 -8.46 20.99
C GLY A 421 13.69 -6.98 21.25
N ASN A 422 14.50 -6.06 20.75
CA ASN A 422 14.37 -4.63 20.98
C ASN A 422 13.55 -3.99 19.86
N TRP A 423 12.31 -3.63 20.17
CA TRP A 423 11.37 -3.09 19.17
C TRP A 423 11.78 -1.72 18.62
N ALA A 424 12.45 -0.89 19.42
CA ALA A 424 12.98 0.41 18.97
C ALA A 424 13.97 0.23 17.81
N ILE A 425 14.82 -0.81 17.89
CA ILE A 425 15.82 -1.12 16.88
C ILE A 425 15.22 -1.75 15.63
N VAL A 426 14.15 -2.54 15.78
CA VAL A 426 13.39 -3.00 14.62
C VAL A 426 12.72 -1.81 13.92
N LYS A 427 12.05 -0.91 14.67
CA LYS A 427 11.47 0.34 14.11
C LYS A 427 12.52 1.20 13.39
N ALA A 428 13.75 1.27 13.91
CA ALA A 428 14.84 1.99 13.25
C ALA A 428 15.19 1.41 11.88
N ALA A 429 15.30 0.08 11.77
CA ALA A 429 15.51 -0.58 10.48
C ALA A 429 14.34 -0.34 9.51
N LEU A 430 13.10 -0.44 10.01
CA LEU A 430 11.88 -0.15 9.23
C LEU A 430 11.88 1.30 8.72
N CYS A 431 12.24 2.26 9.58
CA CYS A 431 12.33 3.68 9.23
C CYS A 431 13.35 3.93 8.11
N ALA A 432 14.52 3.28 8.18
CA ALA A 432 15.56 3.41 7.16
C ALA A 432 15.15 2.88 5.78
N GLY A 433 14.37 1.79 5.77
CA GLY A 433 13.87 1.18 4.54
C GLY A 433 12.65 1.90 3.95
N LEU A 434 11.73 2.35 4.81
CA LEU A 434 10.45 2.93 4.39
C LEU A 434 10.52 4.43 4.12
N TYR A 435 11.57 5.13 4.54
CA TYR A 435 11.77 6.52 4.12
C TYR A 435 11.72 6.65 2.58
N PRO A 436 10.97 7.60 2.01
CA PRO A 436 10.34 8.78 2.63
C PRO A 436 8.86 8.62 3.06
N ASN A 437 8.36 7.39 3.23
CA ASN A 437 6.98 7.11 3.65
C ASN A 437 6.76 7.45 5.13
N LEU A 438 6.81 8.75 5.44
CA LEU A 438 6.59 9.32 6.76
C LEU A 438 5.34 10.22 6.75
N VAL A 439 4.63 10.19 7.86
CA VAL A 439 3.50 11.08 8.17
C VAL A 439 3.88 11.84 9.44
N TYR A 440 3.71 13.16 9.37
CA TYR A 440 3.80 14.06 10.51
C TYR A 440 2.40 14.27 11.12
N VAL A 441 2.34 14.25 12.43
CA VAL A 441 1.15 14.55 13.24
C VAL A 441 1.21 16.03 13.63
N ASP A 442 0.44 16.85 12.93
CA ASP A 442 0.27 18.25 13.29
C ASP A 442 -0.67 18.35 14.51
N ARG A 443 -0.06 18.58 15.68
CA ARG A 443 -0.76 18.72 16.95
C ARG A 443 -1.63 19.97 17.02
N LYS A 444 -1.25 21.05 16.34
CA LYS A 444 -2.01 22.31 16.34
C LYS A 444 -3.27 22.18 15.51
N ALA A 445 -3.16 21.58 14.32
CA ALA A 445 -4.30 21.38 13.43
C ALA A 445 -5.09 20.09 13.72
N ASN A 446 -4.59 19.22 14.61
CA ASN A 446 -5.08 17.87 14.87
C ASN A 446 -5.28 17.05 13.57
N LYS A 447 -4.24 17.05 12.73
CA LYS A 447 -4.27 16.46 11.39
C LYS A 447 -2.98 15.69 11.10
N LEU A 448 -3.07 14.82 10.10
CA LEU A 448 -1.93 14.09 9.55
C LEU A 448 -1.51 14.74 8.23
N ALA A 449 -0.22 14.90 8.02
CA ALA A 449 0.35 15.49 6.82
C ALA A 449 1.61 14.73 6.33
N THR A 450 1.83 14.72 5.03
CA THR A 450 3.12 14.38 4.41
C THR A 450 3.62 15.58 3.59
N LYS A 451 4.80 15.43 2.97
CA LYS A 451 5.32 16.40 2.00
C LYS A 451 4.30 16.74 0.90
N LYS A 452 3.55 15.75 0.42
CA LYS A 452 2.69 15.86 -0.76
C LYS A 452 1.19 15.93 -0.42
N GLU A 453 0.77 15.40 0.72
CA GLU A 453 -0.65 15.23 1.06
C GLU A 453 -0.99 15.82 2.44
N LYS A 454 -2.05 16.62 2.50
CA LYS A 454 -2.53 17.27 3.75
C LYS A 454 -3.87 16.71 4.26
N LYS A 455 -4.55 15.86 3.49
CA LYS A 455 -5.89 15.33 3.79
C LYS A 455 -5.81 13.83 4.10
N ILE A 456 -5.03 13.50 5.11
CA ILE A 456 -4.70 12.11 5.45
C ILE A 456 -5.58 11.61 6.59
N ARG A 457 -6.01 10.35 6.48
CA ARG A 457 -6.72 9.59 7.50
C ARG A 457 -6.06 8.24 7.73
N LEU A 458 -6.24 7.69 8.91
CA LEU A 458 -5.86 6.31 9.20
C LEU A 458 -6.85 5.35 8.51
N HIS A 459 -6.36 4.30 7.86
CA HIS A 459 -7.24 3.29 7.26
C HIS A 459 -7.90 2.40 8.33
N HIS A 460 -9.09 1.85 8.08
CA HIS A 460 -9.78 0.99 9.06
C HIS A 460 -9.06 -0.33 9.36
N SER A 461 -8.04 -0.69 8.56
CA SER A 461 -7.21 -1.89 8.79
C SER A 461 -6.09 -1.66 9.80
N THR A 462 -5.73 -0.41 10.10
CA THR A 462 -4.69 -0.12 11.10
C THR A 462 -5.23 -0.26 12.51
N THR A 463 -4.39 -0.74 13.41
CA THR A 463 -4.66 -0.81 14.84
C THR A 463 -4.63 0.55 15.53
N LEU A 464 -4.08 1.59 14.87
CA LEU A 464 -4.07 2.96 15.37
C LEU A 464 -5.45 3.63 15.27
N PHE A 465 -6.40 3.04 14.55
CA PHE A 465 -7.74 3.55 14.40
C PHE A 465 -8.77 2.52 14.86
N THR A 466 -9.66 2.95 15.75
CA THR A 466 -10.84 2.18 16.13
C THR A 466 -12.07 3.05 15.99
N THR A 467 -13.03 2.64 15.17
CA THR A 467 -14.34 3.29 15.11
C THR A 467 -15.01 3.12 16.47
N ALA A 468 -15.49 4.22 17.06
CA ALA A 468 -16.24 4.14 18.29
C ALA A 468 -17.58 3.42 18.02
N GLU A 469 -17.98 2.50 18.90
CA GLU A 469 -19.25 1.77 18.80
C GLU A 469 -20.49 2.68 19.02
N SER A 470 -20.30 3.91 19.51
CA SER A 470 -21.37 4.89 19.67
C SER A 470 -21.47 5.84 18.46
N LYS A 471 -22.63 6.49 18.29
CA LYS A 471 -23.04 7.43 17.21
C LYS A 471 -22.13 8.67 17.02
N LYS A 472 -20.82 8.59 17.24
CA LYS A 472 -19.85 9.63 16.90
C LYS A 472 -19.61 9.61 15.40
N SER A 473 -19.62 10.81 14.79
CA SER A 473 -19.22 10.98 13.38
C SER A 473 -17.80 10.44 13.15
N LEU A 474 -17.57 9.81 12.00
CA LEU A 474 -16.27 9.28 11.58
C LEU A 474 -15.13 10.31 11.71
N ALA A 475 -15.43 11.58 11.45
CA ALA A 475 -14.47 12.67 11.60
C ALA A 475 -13.99 12.84 13.06
N LYS A 476 -14.91 12.71 14.04
CA LYS A 476 -14.57 12.79 15.47
C LYS A 476 -13.75 11.59 15.93
N SER A 477 -14.01 10.41 15.38
CA SER A 477 -13.19 9.22 15.66
C SER A 477 -11.76 9.36 15.16
N HIS A 478 -11.55 9.97 13.98
CA HIS A 478 -10.20 10.26 13.49
C HIS A 478 -9.47 11.28 14.35
N ALA A 479 -10.12 12.40 14.70
CA ALA A 479 -9.54 13.42 15.59
C ALA A 479 -9.09 12.80 16.93
N ALA A 480 -9.96 11.99 17.55
CA ALA A 480 -9.63 11.33 18.81
C ALA A 480 -8.52 10.27 18.69
N ALA A 481 -8.34 9.67 17.51
CA ALA A 481 -7.23 8.74 17.28
C ALA A 481 -5.89 9.48 17.18
N ILE A 482 -5.88 10.64 16.50
CA ILE A 482 -4.68 11.49 16.33
C ILE A 482 -4.24 12.06 17.68
N GLU A 483 -5.18 12.57 18.48
CA GLU A 483 -4.90 13.10 19.82
C GLU A 483 -4.20 12.09 20.74
N LYS A 484 -4.53 10.80 20.62
CA LYS A 484 -3.99 9.72 21.46
C LYS A 484 -2.59 9.25 21.10
N LEU A 485 -2.04 9.66 19.96
CA LEU A 485 -0.69 9.26 19.57
C LEU A 485 0.33 9.90 20.53
N PRO A 486 1.33 9.17 21.05
CA PRO A 486 2.31 9.74 21.98
C PRO A 486 3.49 10.45 21.28
N ALA A 487 3.72 10.19 19.98
CA ALA A 487 4.76 10.86 19.19
C ALA A 487 4.20 11.53 17.93
N GLU A 488 5.01 12.37 17.29
CA GLU A 488 4.60 13.16 16.13
C GLU A 488 4.84 12.48 14.78
N TRP A 489 5.50 11.32 14.75
CA TRP A 489 5.91 10.68 13.51
C TRP A 489 5.37 9.26 13.39
N LEU A 490 4.85 8.95 12.21
CA LEU A 490 4.46 7.61 11.79
C LEU A 490 5.21 7.26 10.51
N PHE A 491 5.65 6.02 10.35
CA PHE A 491 5.90 5.48 9.02
C PHE A 491 4.71 4.65 8.55
N TYR A 492 4.54 4.55 7.24
CA TYR A 492 3.48 3.76 6.62
C TYR A 492 4.04 2.91 5.48
N GLU A 493 3.35 1.81 5.18
CA GLU A 493 3.71 0.93 4.06
C GLU A 493 3.08 1.40 2.76
N GLU A 494 1.77 1.66 2.80
CA GLU A 494 0.96 2.02 1.65
C GLU A 494 0.07 3.21 1.99
N MET A 495 -0.04 4.12 1.03
CA MET A 495 -1.00 5.20 1.04
C MET A 495 -1.99 4.97 -0.10
N SER A 496 -3.29 4.97 0.22
CA SER A 496 -4.35 4.72 -0.75
C SER A 496 -5.37 5.86 -0.80
N ARG A 497 -5.65 6.41 -1.98
CA ARG A 497 -6.72 7.39 -2.17
C ARG A 497 -8.08 6.69 -2.18
N ALA A 498 -9.03 7.25 -1.44
CA ALA A 498 -10.43 6.87 -1.48
C ALA A 498 -11.27 8.15 -1.52
N ALA A 499 -11.83 8.45 -2.69
CA ALA A 499 -12.50 9.71 -2.99
C ALA A 499 -11.61 10.91 -2.63
N TYR A 500 -12.08 11.79 -1.73
CA TYR A 500 -11.40 13.03 -1.36
C TYR A 500 -10.26 12.85 -0.35
N PHE A 501 -10.26 11.76 0.42
CA PHE A 501 -9.27 11.53 1.47
C PHE A 501 -8.22 10.51 1.04
N VAL A 502 -7.04 10.66 1.61
CA VAL A 502 -5.96 9.70 1.45
C VAL A 502 -5.83 8.90 2.74
N HIS A 503 -5.81 7.58 2.63
CA HIS A 503 -5.77 6.67 3.76
C HIS A 503 -4.41 6.00 3.87
N VAL A 504 -3.77 6.10 5.03
CA VAL A 504 -2.51 5.38 5.31
C VAL A 504 -2.79 4.02 5.96
N LYS A 505 -2.09 3.01 5.48
CA LYS A 505 -2.21 1.59 5.89
C LYS A 505 -0.91 1.09 6.48
N SER A 506 -1.01 0.07 7.34
CA SER A 506 0.12 -0.57 8.03
C SER A 506 1.06 0.47 8.66
N CYS A 507 0.55 1.17 9.67
CA CYS A 507 1.24 2.29 10.30
C CYS A 507 1.98 1.86 11.55
N SER A 508 3.10 2.53 11.82
CA SER A 508 3.81 2.43 13.10
C SER A 508 4.28 3.78 13.57
N LEU A 509 4.09 4.04 14.86
CA LEU A 509 4.65 5.18 15.55
C LEU A 509 6.16 5.04 15.67
N VAL A 510 6.87 6.14 15.45
CA VAL A 510 8.33 6.21 15.53
C VAL A 510 8.74 7.48 16.27
N SER A 511 9.79 7.39 17.09
CA SER A 511 10.29 8.55 17.83
C SER A 511 10.95 9.57 16.90
N PRO A 512 10.88 10.89 17.22
CA PRO A 512 11.57 11.93 16.47
C PRO A 512 13.05 11.64 16.28
N LEU A 513 13.73 11.10 17.30
CA LEU A 513 15.14 10.73 17.21
C LEU A 513 15.40 9.60 16.20
N THR A 514 14.53 8.59 16.14
CA THR A 514 14.67 7.52 15.16
C THR A 514 14.52 8.08 13.74
N VAL A 515 13.54 8.96 13.52
CA VAL A 515 13.41 9.67 12.25
C VAL A 515 14.68 10.48 11.98
N ALA A 516 15.21 11.20 12.97
CA ALA A 516 16.39 12.03 12.79
C ALA A 516 17.66 11.24 12.40
N LEU A 517 17.80 10.01 12.89
CA LEU A 517 18.97 9.17 12.59
C LEU A 517 18.84 8.38 11.29
N PHE A 518 17.63 7.96 10.90
CA PHE A 518 17.42 6.96 9.83
C PHE A 518 16.69 7.49 8.59
N SER A 519 16.11 8.70 8.61
CA SER A 519 15.50 9.32 7.42
C SER A 519 16.54 9.99 6.52
N GLY A 520 16.28 10.15 5.21
CA GLY A 520 17.15 10.86 4.28
C GLY A 520 18.31 10.03 3.69
N PRO A 521 19.15 10.64 2.83
CA PRO A 521 20.32 9.99 2.25
C PRO A 521 21.26 9.47 3.34
N CYS A 522 21.78 8.28 3.13
CA CYS A 522 22.66 7.55 4.03
C CYS A 522 24.13 7.63 3.60
N LEU A 523 24.42 7.86 2.31
CA LEU A 523 25.75 7.73 1.74
C LEU A 523 26.29 9.02 1.07
N SER A 524 25.42 9.96 0.68
CA SER A 524 25.82 11.27 0.16
C SER A 524 25.97 12.29 1.30
N SER A 525 27.17 12.88 1.47
CA SER A 525 27.50 13.81 2.58
C SER A 525 26.91 15.22 2.44
N ASP A 526 26.32 15.57 1.30
CA ASP A 526 26.29 16.97 0.87
C ASP A 526 25.00 17.74 1.21
N LYS A 527 24.11 17.21 2.06
CA LYS A 527 22.76 17.81 2.27
C LYS A 527 22.30 17.95 3.73
N ILE A 528 23.18 18.31 4.67
CA ILE A 528 22.74 18.68 6.03
C ILE A 528 23.00 20.18 6.28
N ASP A 529 21.97 20.99 6.07
CA ASP A 529 21.98 22.42 6.43
C ASP A 529 21.51 22.57 7.88
N ALA A 530 22.42 22.93 8.79
CA ALA A 530 22.08 23.49 10.10
C ALA A 530 22.34 25.00 10.04
N ARG A 531 21.28 25.80 10.04
CA ARG A 531 21.39 27.27 10.07
C ARG A 531 20.79 27.80 11.38
N PRO A 532 21.48 28.69 12.11
CA PRO A 532 20.86 29.44 13.20
C PRO A 532 19.80 30.39 12.63
N GLU A 533 18.66 30.54 13.32
CA GLU A 533 17.69 31.58 12.99
C GLU A 533 18.31 32.96 13.27
N ALA A 534 18.71 33.66 12.21
CA ALA A 534 19.17 35.03 12.30
C ALA A 534 17.96 35.96 12.46
N THR A 535 17.88 36.64 13.59
CA THR A 535 17.01 37.80 13.80
C THR A 535 17.44 38.95 12.88
N HIS A 536 16.47 39.46 12.11
CA HIS A 536 16.46 40.68 11.29
C HIS A 536 17.13 40.71 9.90
N GLY A 537 16.27 40.74 8.86
CA GLY A 537 16.18 41.88 7.91
C GLY A 537 17.12 41.89 6.68
N ASN A 538 16.73 41.23 5.59
CA ASN A 538 16.55 41.87 4.26
C ASN A 538 16.05 40.87 3.18
N ARG A 539 15.15 41.37 2.34
CA ARG A 539 14.40 40.67 1.28
C ARG A 539 15.30 40.17 0.13
N ALA A 540 15.06 38.92 -0.29
CA ALA A 540 15.11 38.49 -1.69
C ALA A 540 14.18 37.27 -1.93
N VAL A 541 12.93 37.58 -2.30
CA VAL A 541 11.96 36.96 -3.23
C VAL A 541 12.58 35.82 -4.10
N THR A 542 12.08 34.59 -4.31
CA THR A 542 10.76 33.95 -4.55
C THR A 542 11.00 32.41 -4.55
N TYR A 543 10.10 31.44 -4.30
CA TYR A 543 8.68 31.23 -4.67
C TYR A 543 7.95 30.36 -3.61
N GLU A 544 6.64 30.57 -3.48
CA GLU A 544 5.73 30.16 -2.40
C GLU A 544 5.21 28.70 -2.43
N GLY A 545 4.78 28.25 -1.24
CA GLY A 545 3.99 27.04 -0.98
C GLY A 545 3.49 26.98 0.47
N VAL A 546 2.68 27.97 0.84
CA VAL A 546 2.20 28.42 2.17
C VAL A 546 1.67 27.36 3.17
N LEU A 547 1.96 27.58 4.47
CA LEU A 547 1.06 27.46 5.62
C LEU A 547 1.42 28.49 6.71
N SER A 548 0.67 29.61 6.77
CA SER A 548 0.16 30.24 8.01
C SER A 548 -0.56 31.55 7.65
N GLU A 549 -1.89 31.55 7.66
CA GLU A 549 -2.64 32.79 7.88
C GLU A 549 -2.59 33.07 9.39
N SER A 550 -1.67 33.92 9.82
CA SER A 550 -1.72 34.58 11.12
C SER A 550 -2.48 35.88 10.97
N SER A 551 -3.69 35.92 11.51
CA SER A 551 -4.39 37.17 11.83
C SER A 551 -3.64 37.82 12.99
N ASP A 552 -3.03 38.97 12.74
CA ASP A 552 -2.42 39.80 13.78
C ASP A 552 -3.50 40.26 14.76
N SER A 553 -3.35 39.84 16.00
CA SER A 553 -4.05 40.39 17.15
C SER A 553 -3.07 40.32 18.31
N GLU A 554 -2.38 41.43 18.54
CA GLU A 554 -1.50 41.63 19.69
C GLU A 554 -2.35 41.62 20.97
N SER A 555 -2.23 40.55 21.75
CA SER A 555 -2.60 40.57 23.16
C SER A 555 -1.43 39.98 23.95
N GLU A 556 -0.64 40.87 24.54
CA GLU A 556 0.48 40.54 25.42
C GLU A 556 0.00 39.71 26.62
N SER A 557 0.64 38.57 26.84
CA SER A 557 0.60 37.82 28.09
C SER A 557 2.04 37.57 28.53
N PRO A 558 2.50 38.14 29.66
CA PRO A 558 3.90 38.03 30.06
C PRO A 558 4.09 36.69 30.79
N GLY A 559 4.88 35.78 30.21
CA GLY A 559 5.24 34.56 30.93
C GLY A 559 6.00 33.45 30.20
N ASN A 560 6.28 33.53 28.89
CA ASN A 560 6.91 32.39 28.18
C ASN A 560 7.91 32.74 27.06
N GLU A 561 8.44 33.96 26.99
CA GLU A 561 9.32 34.39 25.88
C GLU A 561 10.81 34.00 25.99
N GLU A 562 11.28 33.46 27.11
CA GLU A 562 12.71 33.10 27.26
C GLU A 562 13.08 31.72 26.69
N SER A 563 12.12 30.81 26.46
CA SER A 563 12.42 29.43 26.04
C SER A 563 12.59 29.26 24.52
N VAL A 564 12.07 30.19 23.71
CA VAL A 564 12.09 30.10 22.23
C VAL A 564 13.39 30.65 21.63
N LYS A 565 14.19 31.42 22.38
CA LYS A 565 15.36 32.15 21.86
C LYS A 565 16.65 31.30 21.68
N ASN A 566 16.66 30.01 22.00
CA ASN A 566 17.89 29.18 21.94
C ASN A 566 17.70 27.80 21.29
N THR A 567 16.86 27.71 20.25
CA THR A 567 16.72 26.51 19.42
C THR A 567 17.31 26.72 18.03
N VAL A 568 17.72 25.63 17.39
CA VAL A 568 18.27 25.61 16.03
C VAL A 568 17.44 24.63 15.20
N LEU A 569 17.18 25.02 13.95
CA LEU A 569 16.46 24.21 12.99
C LEU A 569 17.41 23.19 12.33
N MET A 570 17.18 21.91 12.58
CA MET A 570 17.81 20.79 11.88
C MET A 570 16.89 20.32 10.75
N LYS A 571 17.34 20.45 9.49
CA LYS A 571 16.64 19.92 8.32
C LYS A 571 17.27 18.62 7.84
N ILE A 572 16.46 17.58 7.66
CA ILE A 572 16.90 16.26 7.20
C ILE A 572 16.18 15.91 5.91
N HIS A 573 16.64 16.50 4.80
CA HIS A 573 16.08 16.34 3.46
C HIS A 573 14.58 16.70 3.36
N ASP A 574 14.22 17.54 2.39
CA ASP A 574 12.84 17.91 2.10
C ASP A 574 12.05 18.49 3.30
N PHE A 575 11.19 17.66 3.93
CA PHE A 575 10.11 18.03 4.85
C PHE A 575 10.35 17.61 6.30
N VAL A 576 11.42 16.85 6.59
CA VAL A 576 11.74 16.41 7.95
C VAL A 576 12.55 17.51 8.62
N GLN A 577 11.97 18.12 9.66
CA GLN A 577 12.50 19.29 10.33
C GLN A 577 12.33 19.14 11.85
N PHE A 578 13.36 19.53 12.60
CA PHE A 578 13.35 19.51 14.06
C PHE A 578 13.87 20.86 14.60
N ASN A 579 13.17 21.43 15.57
CA ASN A 579 13.61 22.62 16.29
C ASN A 579 14.06 22.20 17.68
N GLU A 580 15.37 22.19 17.91
CA GLU A 580 15.96 21.65 19.13
C GLU A 580 17.15 22.47 19.62
N LYS A 581 17.61 22.21 20.84
CA LYS A 581 18.80 22.89 21.39
C LYS A 581 20.04 22.60 20.52
N PRO A 582 20.92 23.60 20.27
CA PRO A 582 22.12 23.42 19.44
C PRO A 582 22.97 22.20 19.81
N GLU A 583 23.15 21.96 21.12
CA GLU A 583 23.93 20.83 21.64
C GLU A 583 23.34 19.47 21.23
N LEU A 584 22.01 19.34 21.26
CA LEU A 584 21.33 18.10 20.86
C LEU A 584 21.43 17.90 19.35
N VAL A 585 21.24 18.96 18.56
CA VAL A 585 21.39 18.91 17.10
C VAL A 585 22.79 18.42 16.72
N LEU A 586 23.84 18.94 17.36
CA LEU A 586 25.22 18.51 17.14
C LEU A 586 25.45 17.04 17.52
N LEU A 587 24.91 16.58 18.65
CA LEU A 587 25.01 15.18 19.06
C LEU A 587 24.31 14.23 18.08
N VAL A 588 23.11 14.60 17.60
CA VAL A 588 22.36 13.82 16.62
C VAL A 588 23.10 13.77 15.28
N GLN A 589 23.64 14.90 14.81
CA GLN A 589 24.46 14.95 13.60
C GLN A 589 25.71 14.06 13.72
N TYR A 590 26.43 14.14 14.85
CA TYR A 590 27.60 13.31 15.08
C TYR A 590 27.25 11.82 15.09
N LEU A 591 26.18 11.45 15.81
CA LEU A 591 25.72 10.06 15.88
C LEU A 591 25.28 9.55 14.50
N ARG A 592 24.58 10.38 13.72
CA ARG A 592 24.17 10.09 12.35
C ARG A 592 25.37 9.85 11.43
N HIS A 593 26.39 10.71 11.46
CA HIS A 593 27.62 10.49 10.67
C HIS A 593 28.34 9.19 11.05
N LYS A 594 28.39 8.87 12.35
CA LYS A 594 29.00 7.61 12.82
C LYS A 594 28.19 6.39 12.36
N LEU A 595 26.86 6.46 12.40
CA LEU A 595 25.96 5.42 11.89
C LEU A 595 26.15 5.23 10.38
N GLN A 596 26.14 6.29 9.59
CA GLN A 596 26.34 6.22 8.14
C GLN A 596 27.70 5.58 7.80
N ALA A 597 28.77 6.00 8.47
CA ALA A 597 30.09 5.43 8.27
C ALA A 597 30.15 3.94 8.65
N LEU A 598 29.44 3.53 9.71
CA LEU A 598 29.29 2.14 10.11
C LEU A 598 28.53 1.33 9.03
N VAL A 599 27.42 1.84 8.51
CA VAL A 599 26.65 1.20 7.42
C VAL A 599 27.53 1.03 6.19
N VAL A 600 28.20 2.08 5.72
CA VAL A 600 29.11 2.02 4.54
C VAL A 600 30.16 0.94 4.73
N ARG A 601 30.88 0.94 5.86
CA ARG A 601 31.92 -0.05 6.15
C ARG A 601 31.37 -1.47 6.12
N ARG A 602 30.19 -1.67 6.69
CA ARG A 602 29.55 -2.98 6.77
C ARG A 602 29.07 -3.48 5.42
N LEU A 603 28.52 -2.62 4.57
CA LEU A 603 28.06 -2.98 3.23
C LEU A 603 29.24 -3.27 2.29
N LYS A 604 30.33 -2.51 2.37
CA LYS A 604 31.54 -2.73 1.56
C LYS A 604 32.34 -3.96 1.98
N SER A 605 32.26 -4.35 3.25
CA SER A 605 33.02 -5.50 3.78
C SER A 605 32.17 -6.35 4.71
N PRO A 606 31.20 -7.13 4.17
CA PRO A 606 30.24 -7.92 4.96
C PRO A 606 30.91 -8.94 5.90
N SER A 607 32.04 -9.49 5.47
CA SER A 607 32.81 -10.51 6.20
C SER A 607 33.68 -9.94 7.33
N ARG A 608 33.93 -8.63 7.34
CA ARG A 608 34.82 -8.00 8.31
C ARG A 608 34.10 -7.83 9.67
N PRO A 609 34.68 -8.30 10.78
CA PRO A 609 34.15 -8.03 12.11
C PRO A 609 34.04 -6.52 12.39
N LEU A 610 33.07 -6.13 13.22
CA LEU A 610 32.95 -4.76 13.70
C LEU A 610 34.19 -4.38 14.53
N SER A 611 34.67 -3.15 14.36
CA SER A 611 35.70 -2.60 15.25
C SER A 611 35.10 -2.24 16.61
N GLN A 612 35.95 -2.06 17.63
CA GLN A 612 35.49 -1.60 18.95
C GLN A 612 34.76 -0.26 18.90
N VAL A 613 35.16 0.62 17.97
CA VAL A 613 34.48 1.91 17.73
C VAL A 613 33.09 1.66 17.13
N ASP A 614 32.97 0.76 16.16
CA ASP A 614 31.70 0.38 15.54
C ASP A 614 30.72 -0.22 16.56
N GLU A 615 31.21 -1.11 17.43
CA GLU A 615 30.40 -1.69 18.50
C GLU A 615 29.94 -0.63 19.50
N THR A 616 30.80 0.35 19.82
CA THR A 616 30.44 1.46 20.70
C THR A 616 29.35 2.33 20.08
N VAL A 617 29.45 2.65 18.78
CA VAL A 617 28.43 3.40 18.05
C VAL A 617 27.10 2.64 18.06
N LEU A 618 27.11 1.35 17.71
CA LEU A 618 25.91 0.52 17.72
C LEU A 618 25.27 0.48 19.11
N ARG A 619 26.06 0.25 20.16
CA ARG A 619 25.57 0.23 21.55
C ARG A 619 24.96 1.57 21.97
N THR A 620 25.57 2.69 21.59
CA THR A 620 25.00 4.02 21.86
C THR A 620 23.65 4.19 21.16
N ILE A 621 23.53 3.81 19.89
CA ILE A 621 22.26 3.88 19.16
C ILE A 621 21.20 3.00 19.83
N VAL A 622 21.55 1.75 20.18
CA VAL A 622 20.65 0.83 20.87
C VAL A 622 20.13 1.46 22.16
N ASN A 623 21.02 1.95 23.02
CA ASN A 623 20.64 2.52 24.31
C ASN A 623 19.72 3.73 24.16
N VAL A 624 20.11 4.72 23.34
CA VAL A 624 19.35 5.97 23.23
C VAL A 624 17.97 5.72 22.59
N LEU A 625 17.88 4.87 21.58
CA LEU A 625 16.59 4.54 20.96
C LEU A 625 15.68 3.73 21.89
N THR A 626 16.25 2.84 22.71
CA THR A 626 15.48 2.08 23.70
C THR A 626 14.84 3.00 24.72
N ILE A 627 15.63 3.91 25.30
CA ILE A 627 15.15 4.89 26.29
C ILE A 627 14.05 5.76 25.68
N GLN A 628 14.20 6.18 24.42
CA GLN A 628 13.19 6.98 23.74
C GLN A 628 11.89 6.20 23.49
N GLU A 629 11.97 4.94 23.10
CA GLU A 629 10.80 4.09 22.88
C GLU A 629 10.07 3.76 24.19
N GLU A 630 10.79 3.56 25.29
CA GLU A 630 10.22 3.36 26.63
C GLU A 630 9.51 4.60 27.19
N ALA A 631 9.82 5.79 26.66
CA ALA A 631 9.19 7.05 27.03
C ALA A 631 7.89 7.34 26.27
N LEU A 632 7.58 6.59 25.20
CA LEU A 632 6.35 6.70 24.39
C LEU A 632 5.24 5.81 24.94
#